data_AF-A0A2V9W7Q6-F1
#
_entry.id   AF-A0A2V9W7Q6-F1
#
_cell.length_a   1.000
_cell.length_b   1.000
_cell.length_c   1.000
_cell.angle_alpha   90.00
_cell.angle_beta   90.00
_cell.angle_gamma   90.00
#
_symmetry.space_group_name_H-M   'P 1'
#
loop_
_entity.id
_entity.type
_entity.pdbx_description
1 polymer ?
#
loop_
_entity_poly.entity_id
_entity_poly.type
_entity_poly.pdbx_seq_one_letter_code
_entity_poly.pdbx_strand_id
1 'polypeptide(L)'
;MKVLTLALLFSLPVSPWGPQKPLRQPTSQIAKHSKGGRWYFAASGHAVYCYGPVMTMPRANGDLQRVATFCRDGSAVVPLKD
;
A
#
# COMPACT_ATOMS: atom_id res chain seq x y z
N MET A 1 -0.61 -20.27 50.78
CA MET A 1 -1.12 -20.30 49.39
C MET A 1 -1.93 -19.04 49.07
N LYS A 2 -1.30 -17.87 48.91
CA LYS A 2 -2.01 -16.62 48.56
C LYS A 2 -1.13 -15.53 47.94
N VAL A 3 0.13 -15.86 47.64
CA VAL A 3 1.14 -14.91 47.13
C VAL A 3 1.46 -15.18 45.66
N LEU A 4 1.32 -16.43 45.19
CA LEU A 4 1.57 -16.79 43.79
C LEU A 4 0.60 -16.16 42.80
N THR A 5 -0.62 -15.80 43.23
CA THR A 5 -1.63 -15.20 42.35
C THR A 5 -1.32 -13.75 41.98
N LEU A 6 -0.53 -13.04 42.79
CA LEU A 6 -0.19 -11.63 42.53
C LEU A 6 0.87 -11.49 41.42
N ALA A 7 1.77 -12.46 41.29
CA ALA A 7 2.84 -12.45 40.28
C ALA A 7 2.30 -12.62 38.84
N LEU A 8 1.19 -13.35 38.67
CA LEU A 8 0.57 -13.55 37.35
C LEU A 8 0.00 -12.28 36.75
N LEU A 9 -0.49 -11.34 37.57
CA LEU A 9 -1.08 -10.10 37.10
C LEU A 9 -0.05 -9.12 36.50
N PHE A 10 1.24 -9.30 36.82
CA PHE A 10 2.33 -8.48 36.25
C PHE A 10 2.89 -9.02 34.93
N SER A 11 2.40 -10.16 34.44
CA SER A 11 2.86 -10.77 33.19
C SER A 11 2.04 -10.40 31.96
N LEU A 12 1.03 -9.52 32.11
CA LEU A 12 0.24 -9.07 30.97
C LEU A 12 1.05 -8.07 30.11
N PRO A 13 1.21 -8.32 28.80
CA PRO A 13 1.90 -7.40 27.91
C PRO A 13 1.12 -6.09 27.82
N VAL A 14 1.73 -5.01 28.29
CA VAL A 14 1.16 -3.67 28.20
C VAL A 14 1.21 -3.26 26.74
N SER A 15 0.06 -3.25 26.06
CA SER A 15 -0.03 -2.74 24.69
C SER A 15 0.37 -1.26 24.72
N PRO A 16 1.41 -0.84 23.98
CA PRO A 16 1.83 0.55 23.99
C PRO A 16 0.70 1.44 23.45
N TRP A 17 0.15 2.29 24.32
CA TRP A 17 -0.70 3.42 23.95
C TRP A 17 0.17 4.52 23.32
N GLY A 18 0.76 4.21 22.17
CA GLY A 18 1.36 5.21 21.30
C GLY A 18 0.28 5.84 20.42
N PRO A 19 0.41 7.12 20.03
CA PRO A 19 -0.49 7.70 19.05
C PRO A 19 -0.45 6.86 17.76
N GLN A 20 -1.59 6.30 17.37
CA GLN A 20 -1.74 5.59 16.11
C GLN A 20 -1.37 6.57 15.00
N LYS A 21 -0.24 6.32 14.32
CA LYS A 21 0.16 7.13 13.16
C LYS A 21 -1.03 7.14 12.18
N PRO A 22 -1.52 8.31 11.76
CA PRO A 22 -2.62 8.36 10.81
C PRO A 22 -2.17 7.61 9.56
N LEU A 23 -2.98 6.63 9.16
CA LEU A 23 -2.82 5.93 7.89
C LEU A 23 -2.82 7.02 6.82
N ARG A 24 -1.69 7.24 6.14
CA ARG A 24 -1.59 8.27 5.12
C ARG A 24 -2.54 7.89 3.98
N GLN A 25 -3.72 8.49 3.97
CA GLN A 25 -4.63 8.41 2.84
C GLN A 25 -3.92 9.06 1.65
N PRO A 26 -3.66 8.34 0.54
CA PRO A 26 -3.13 8.97 -0.65
C PRO A 26 -4.16 10.02 -1.10
N THR A 27 -3.78 11.30 -1.07
CA THR A 27 -4.66 12.38 -1.53
C THR A 27 -4.84 12.17 -3.03
N SER A 28 -6.06 11.89 -3.47
CA SER A 28 -6.38 11.60 -4.88
C SER A 28 -6.41 12.85 -5.75
N GLN A 29 -5.64 13.89 -5.43
CA GLN A 29 -5.62 15.15 -6.18
C GLN A 29 -5.08 14.98 -7.61
N ILE A 30 -4.45 13.85 -7.94
CA ILE A 30 -4.00 13.52 -9.29
C ILE A 30 -5.17 13.23 -10.24
N ALA A 31 -6.36 12.88 -9.72
CA ALA A 31 -7.55 12.67 -10.54
C ALA A 31 -8.07 13.94 -11.24
N LYS A 32 -7.64 15.15 -10.81
CA LYS A 32 -8.16 16.40 -11.38
C LYS A 32 -7.39 16.94 -12.59
N HIS A 33 -6.20 16.43 -12.92
CA HIS A 33 -5.32 17.11 -13.91
C HIS A 33 -4.55 16.25 -14.91
N SER A 34 -4.78 14.93 -15.04
CA SER A 34 -4.12 14.18 -16.13
C SER A 34 -4.81 14.48 -17.47
N LYS A 35 -4.09 15.12 -18.40
CA LYS A 35 -4.46 15.23 -19.81
C LYS A 35 -4.51 13.82 -20.44
N GLY A 36 -5.61 13.09 -20.23
CA GLY A 36 -5.78 11.70 -20.66
C GLY A 36 -4.91 10.69 -19.87
N GLY A 37 -5.34 9.43 -19.89
CA GLY A 37 -4.55 8.28 -19.44
C GLY A 37 -3.95 7.50 -20.61
N ARG A 38 -3.17 6.46 -20.29
CA ARG A 38 -2.56 5.54 -21.26
C ARG A 38 -2.98 4.10 -20.96
N TRP A 39 -3.05 3.29 -22.01
CA TRP A 39 -3.21 1.84 -21.89
C TRP A 39 -1.86 1.19 -21.56
N TYR A 40 -1.88 0.24 -20.63
CA TYR A 40 -0.74 -0.59 -20.26
C TYR A 40 -1.16 -2.06 -20.20
N PHE A 41 -0.18 -2.95 -20.31
CA PHE A 41 -0.40 -4.37 -20.07
C PHE A 41 -0.02 -4.70 -18.63
N ALA A 42 -1.00 -5.10 -17.82
CA ALA A 42 -0.77 -5.48 -16.44
C ALA A 42 0.01 -6.80 -16.37
N ALA A 43 0.80 -6.97 -15.30
CA ALA A 43 1.51 -8.22 -15.03
C ALA A 43 0.54 -9.42 -14.89
N SER A 44 -0.72 -9.17 -14.52
CA SER A 44 -1.79 -10.18 -14.46
C SER A 44 -2.37 -10.58 -15.82
N GLY A 45 -1.92 -9.97 -16.92
CA GLY A 45 -2.26 -10.41 -18.28
C GLY A 45 -3.43 -9.69 -18.96
N HIS A 46 -3.90 -8.56 -18.42
CA HIS A 46 -4.97 -7.78 -19.02
C HIS A 46 -4.53 -6.34 -19.35
N ALA A 47 -5.26 -5.68 -20.24
CA ALA A 47 -5.03 -4.27 -20.56
C ALA A 47 -5.72 -3.37 -19.52
N VAL A 48 -4.99 -2.37 -19.01
CA VAL A 48 -5.48 -1.43 -18.00
C VAL A 48 -5.24 0.02 -18.45
N TYR A 49 -6.23 0.88 -18.24
CA TYR A 49 -6.13 2.31 -18.56
C TYR A 49 -5.79 3.11 -17.30
N CYS A 50 -4.63 3.78 -17.27
CA CYS A 50 -4.19 4.53 -16.09
C CYS A 50 -3.83 5.98 -16.40
N TYR A 51 -4.11 6.85 -15.45
CA TYR A 51 -4.00 8.31 -15.54
C TYR A 51 -2.66 8.81 -14.97
N GLY A 52 -2.08 8.08 -14.03
CA GLY A 52 -0.86 8.45 -13.34
C GLY A 52 0.43 8.10 -14.09
N PRO A 53 1.57 8.58 -13.58
CA PRO A 53 2.89 8.20 -14.08
C PRO A 53 3.15 6.70 -13.88
N VAL A 54 4.07 6.17 -14.70
CA VAL A 54 4.70 4.87 -14.46
C VAL A 54 5.94 5.11 -13.62
N MET A 55 6.09 4.36 -12.53
CA MET A 55 7.23 4.45 -11.63
C MET A 55 7.89 3.08 -11.46
N THR A 56 9.17 3.09 -11.10
CA THR A 56 9.88 1.87 -10.71
C THR A 56 9.88 1.77 -9.20
N MET A 57 9.39 0.65 -8.66
CA MET A 57 9.32 0.40 -7.22
C MET A 57 10.16 -0.82 -6.84
N PRO A 58 10.85 -0.80 -5.67
CA PRO A 58 11.52 -1.98 -5.15
C PRO A 58 10.49 -3.02 -4.69
N ARG A 59 10.77 -4.28 -4.98
CA ARG A 59 10.00 -5.44 -4.53
C ARG A 59 10.64 -6.04 -3.29
N ALA A 60 9.87 -6.82 -2.54
CA ALA A 60 10.34 -7.45 -1.29
C ALA A 60 11.59 -8.35 -1.47
N ASN A 61 11.83 -8.86 -2.67
CA ASN A 61 13.00 -9.67 -3.02
C ASN A 61 14.21 -8.85 -3.51
N GLY A 62 14.12 -7.51 -3.50
CA GLY A 62 15.18 -6.61 -3.99
C GLY A 62 15.11 -6.28 -5.48
N ASP A 63 14.22 -6.93 -6.24
CA ASP A 63 14.02 -6.61 -7.65
C ASP A 63 13.33 -5.25 -7.84
N LEU A 64 13.47 -4.69 -9.04
CA LEU A 64 12.75 -3.49 -9.45
C LEU A 64 11.56 -3.87 -10.32
N GLN A 65 10.41 -3.27 -10.05
CA GLN A 65 9.18 -3.49 -10.81
C GLN A 65 8.59 -2.18 -11.31
N ARG A 66 8.18 -2.15 -12.59
CA ARG A 66 7.44 -1.03 -13.17
C ARG A 66 5.97 -1.11 -12.76
N VAL A 67 5.43 0.00 -12.28
CA VAL A 67 4.03 0.10 -11.86
C VAL A 67 3.37 1.33 -12.48
N ALA A 68 2.14 1.20 -12.97
CA ALA A 68 1.28 2.33 -13.30
C ALA A 68 0.49 2.75 -12.05
N THR A 69 0.19 4.04 -11.94
CA THR A 69 -0.57 4.59 -10.82
C THR A 69 -1.90 5.16 -11.28
N PHE A 70 -2.89 5.16 -10.39
CA PHE A 70 -4.23 5.72 -10.62
C PHE A 70 -4.90 5.15 -11.88
N CYS A 71 -5.40 3.92 -11.79
CA CYS A 71 -6.01 3.20 -12.90
C CYS A 71 -7.56 3.25 -12.87
N ARG A 72 -8.19 3.13 -14.04
CA ARG A 72 -9.65 3.26 -14.22
C ARG A 72 -10.44 2.13 -13.53
N ASP A 73 -9.80 1.00 -13.29
CA ASP A 73 -10.31 -0.15 -12.54
C ASP A 73 -10.40 0.11 -11.01
N GLY A 74 -9.96 1.29 -10.54
CA GLY A 74 -9.95 1.65 -9.13
C GLY A 74 -8.63 1.30 -8.42
N SER A 75 -7.70 0.64 -9.11
CA SER A 75 -6.40 0.26 -8.57
C SER A 75 -5.50 1.50 -8.43
N ALA A 76 -4.98 1.73 -7.23
CA ALA A 76 -4.04 2.83 -6.98
C ALA A 76 -2.67 2.58 -7.61
N VAL A 77 -2.24 1.31 -7.63
CA VAL A 77 -0.96 0.84 -8.16
C VAL A 77 -1.21 -0.47 -8.92
N VAL A 78 -0.86 -0.52 -10.20
CA VAL A 78 -0.97 -1.72 -11.04
C VAL A 78 0.42 -2.10 -11.54
N PRO A 79 0.93 -3.29 -11.18
CA PRO A 79 2.19 -3.76 -11.73
C PRO A 79 2.07 -4.03 -13.22
N LEU A 80 3.04 -3.53 -13.98
CA LEU A 80 3.07 -3.68 -15.43
C LEU A 80 3.87 -4.92 -15.82
N LYS A 81 3.51 -5.50 -16.95
CA LYS A 81 4.39 -6.42 -17.66
C LYS A 81 5.52 -5.58 -18.28
N ASP A 82 6.75 -6.08 -18.15
CA ASP A 82 7.97 -5.40 -18.58
C ASP A 82 7.95 -4.96 -20.06
#